data_AF-A0A8T3LJC4-F1
#
_entry.id   AF-A0A8T3LJC4-F1
#
_cell.length_a   1.000
_cell.length_b   1.000
_cell.length_c   1.000
_cell.angle_alpha   90.00
_cell.angle_beta   90.00
_cell.angle_gamma   90.00
#
_symmetry.space_group_name_H-M   'P 1'
#
loop_
_entity.id
_entity.type
_entity.pdbx_description
1 polymer ?
#
loop_
_entity_poly.entity_id
_entity_poly.type
_entity_poly.pdbx_seq_one_letter_code
_entity_poly.pdbx_strand_id
1 'polypeptide(L)'
;KRRWVVGGIYSGASFSDNGAKGLDDAHYVKAWEVQGDKIEWQAKSEQAEALARSEKLEADDRKRNELEDLMLPIRKQYGALTKRRDRAGAAALEEAVL
;
A
#
# COMPACT_ATOMS: atom_id res chain seq x y z
N LYS A 1 -1.36 29.84 -22.43
CA LYS A 1 -0.52 29.19 -21.39
C LYS A 1 -1.41 28.25 -20.60
N ARG A 2 -1.11 26.94 -20.50
CA ARG A 2 -1.85 26.04 -19.60
C ARG A 2 -1.50 26.42 -18.17
N ARG A 3 -2.50 26.83 -17.38
CA ARG A 3 -2.37 27.14 -15.94
C ARG A 3 -2.48 25.81 -15.22
N TRP A 4 -1.40 25.35 -14.60
CA TRP A 4 -1.43 24.12 -13.80
C TRP A 4 -1.87 24.49 -12.40
N VAL A 5 -2.97 23.91 -11.94
CA VAL A 5 -3.42 24.11 -10.57
C VAL A 5 -2.93 22.93 -9.73
N VAL A 6 -1.94 23.21 -8.90
CA VAL A 6 -1.52 22.31 -7.81
C VAL A 6 -2.50 22.58 -6.68
N GLY A 7 -3.35 21.60 -6.34
CA GLY A 7 -4.36 21.80 -5.31
C GLY A 7 -3.78 22.00 -3.92
N GLY A 8 -4.68 22.17 -2.94
CA GLY A 8 -4.39 22.66 -1.60
C GLY A 8 -3.12 22.07 -0.97
N ILE A 9 -2.06 22.87 -0.96
CA ILE A 9 -0.83 22.59 -0.23
C ILE A 9 -1.16 22.79 1.25
N TYR A 10 -1.08 21.73 2.06
CA TYR A 10 -1.24 21.90 3.51
C TYR A 10 -0.08 22.74 4.06
N SER A 11 -0.36 23.58 5.06
CA SER A 11 0.68 24.40 5.70
C SER A 11 1.75 23.49 6.31
N GLY A 12 2.94 23.45 5.71
CA GLY A 12 4.04 22.58 6.12
C GLY A 12 4.48 21.56 5.07
N ALA A 13 3.85 21.49 3.89
CA ALA A 13 4.35 20.67 2.80
C ALA A 13 5.71 21.19 2.32
N SER A 14 6.74 20.35 2.41
CA SER A 14 8.06 20.63 1.83
C SER A 14 8.17 19.99 0.45
N PHE A 15 8.53 20.77 -0.55
CA PHE A 15 8.84 20.29 -1.89
C PHE A 15 10.36 20.31 -2.08
N SER A 16 10.92 19.30 -2.74
CA SER A 16 12.31 19.39 -3.22
C SER A 16 12.39 20.37 -4.39
N ASP A 17 13.58 20.91 -4.66
CA ASP A 17 13.79 21.93 -5.72
C ASP A 17 13.31 21.49 -7.12
N ASN A 18 13.23 20.18 -7.37
CA ASN A 18 12.69 19.59 -8.61
C ASN A 18 11.34 18.88 -8.43
N GLY A 19 10.79 18.88 -7.20
CA GLY A 19 9.59 18.13 -6.83
C GLY A 19 8.29 18.75 -7.33
N ALA A 20 8.28 20.05 -7.62
CA ALA A 20 7.11 20.73 -8.15
C ALA A 20 7.50 21.94 -9.01
N LYS A 21 6.90 22.02 -10.21
CA LYS A 21 7.11 23.14 -11.14
C LYS A 21 6.13 24.28 -10.83
N GLY A 22 6.63 25.51 -10.82
CA GLY A 22 5.79 26.72 -10.68
C GLY A 22 5.47 27.10 -9.23
N LEU A 23 6.27 26.63 -8.25
CA LEU A 23 6.16 27.07 -6.86
C LEU A 23 6.49 28.56 -6.70
N ASP A 24 7.43 29.08 -7.49
CA ASP A 24 7.80 30.50 -7.47
C ASP A 24 6.63 31.43 -7.80
N ASP A 25 5.69 30.96 -8.63
CA ASP A 25 4.46 31.69 -9.02
C ASP A 25 3.24 31.29 -8.17
N ALA A 26 3.40 30.38 -7.21
CA ALA A 26 2.31 29.91 -6.37
C ALA A 26 1.98 30.95 -5.30
N HIS A 27 0.68 31.20 -5.10
CA HIS A 27 0.19 32.02 -4.00
C HIS A 27 -0.98 31.32 -3.33
N TYR A 28 -1.16 31.62 -2.05
CA TYR A 28 -2.27 31.10 -1.29
C TYR A 28 -3.59 31.71 -1.80
N VAL A 29 -4.59 30.84 -2.01
CA VAL A 29 -5.97 31.25 -2.28
C VAL A 29 -6.88 30.66 -1.22
N LYS A 30 -7.76 31.49 -0.64
CA LYS A 30 -8.70 31.07 0.42
C LYS A 30 -9.82 30.17 -0.12
N ALA A 31 -10.14 30.30 -1.40
CA ALA A 31 -11.12 29.50 -2.11
C ALA A 31 -10.66 29.30 -3.56
N TRP A 32 -11.05 28.18 -4.16
CA TRP A 32 -10.79 27.90 -5.57
C TRP A 32 -11.56 28.88 -6.44
N GLU A 33 -10.86 29.59 -7.32
CA GLU A 33 -11.47 30.55 -8.25
C GLU A 33 -12.30 29.85 -9.34
N VAL A 34 -11.89 28.65 -9.73
CA VAL A 34 -12.47 27.87 -10.83
C VAL A 34 -12.91 26.50 -10.33
N GLN A 35 -14.20 26.19 -10.49
CA GLN A 35 -14.76 24.91 -10.04
C GLN A 35 -14.21 23.71 -10.82
N GLY A 36 -13.89 23.86 -12.11
CA GLY A 36 -13.29 22.82 -12.93
C GLY A 36 -11.94 22.34 -12.39
N ASP A 37 -11.09 23.28 -11.95
CA ASP A 37 -9.78 22.96 -11.38
C ASP A 37 -9.90 22.17 -10.08
N LYS A 38 -10.91 22.49 -9.26
CA LYS A 38 -11.22 21.74 -8.04
C LYS A 38 -11.61 20.29 -8.36
N ILE A 39 -12.48 20.09 -9.34
CA ILE A 39 -12.93 18.75 -9.76
C ILE A 39 -11.75 17.94 -10.30
N GLU A 40 -10.90 18.54 -11.15
CA GLU A 40 -9.72 17.87 -11.70
C GLU A 40 -8.76 17.44 -10.58
N TRP A 41 -8.51 18.32 -9.61
CA TRP A 41 -7.67 18.00 -8.47
C TRP A 41 -8.26 16.87 -7.61
N GLN A 42 -9.56 16.93 -7.31
CA GLN A 42 -10.24 15.87 -6.54
C GLN A 42 -10.12 14.52 -7.24
N ALA A 43 -10.37 14.47 -8.55
CA ALA A 43 -10.24 13.23 -9.33
C ALA A 43 -8.81 12.65 -9.29
N LYS A 44 -7.78 13.50 -9.38
CA LYS A 44 -6.38 13.06 -9.26
C LYS A 44 -6.04 12.57 -7.85
N SER A 45 -6.54 13.25 -6.82
CA SER A 45 -6.33 12.85 -5.42
C SER A 45 -6.95 11.48 -5.15
N GLU A 46 -8.21 11.29 -5.55
CA GLU A 46 -8.92 10.02 -5.40
C GLU A 46 -8.23 8.88 -6.16
N GLN A 47 -7.73 9.15 -7.37
CA GLN A 47 -6.96 8.19 -8.15
C GLN A 47 -5.66 7.78 -7.43
N ALA A 48 -4.92 8.74 -6.86
CA ALA A 48 -3.70 8.47 -6.12
C ALA A 48 -3.98 7.62 -4.87
N GLU A 49 -5.04 7.93 -4.13
CA GLU A 49 -5.47 7.13 -2.98
C GLU A 49 -5.94 5.72 -3.36
N ALA A 50 -6.62 5.57 -4.50
CA ALA A 50 -7.01 4.27 -5.03
C ALA A 50 -5.79 3.41 -5.38
N LEU A 51 -4.78 3.99 -6.03
CA LEU A 51 -3.52 3.32 -6.37
C LEU A 51 -2.75 2.89 -5.11
N ALA A 52 -2.62 3.78 -4.11
CA ALA A 52 -1.96 3.43 -2.86
C ALA A 52 -2.67 2.28 -2.13
N ARG A 53 -4.02 2.23 -2.18
CA ARG A 53 -4.80 1.12 -1.63
C ARG A 53 -4.59 -0.18 -2.41
N SER A 54 -4.55 -0.15 -3.74
CA SER A 54 -4.30 -1.35 -4.53
C SER A 54 -2.88 -1.89 -4.32
N GLU A 55 -1.88 -1.02 -4.27
CA GLU A 55 -0.49 -1.41 -4.00
C GLU A 55 -0.35 -2.10 -2.63
N LYS A 56 -1.04 -1.59 -1.61
CA LYS A 56 -1.08 -2.22 -0.30
C LYS A 56 -1.72 -3.61 -0.35
N LEU A 57 -2.85 -3.76 -1.04
CA LEU A 57 -3.51 -5.05 -1.20
C LEU A 57 -2.63 -6.07 -1.93
N GLU A 58 -1.96 -5.66 -3.02
CA GLU A 58 -1.03 -6.51 -3.74
C GLU A 58 0.20 -6.90 -2.91
N ALA A 59 0.68 -5.99 -2.06
CA ALA A 59 1.76 -6.30 -1.12
C ALA A 59 1.32 -7.30 -0.04
N ASP A 60 0.10 -7.15 0.49
CA ASP A 60 -0.45 -8.06 1.49
C ASP A 60 -0.76 -9.44 0.89
N ASP A 61 -1.28 -9.51 -0.34
CA ASP A 61 -1.50 -10.76 -1.07
C ASP A 61 -0.18 -11.49 -1.36
N ARG A 62 0.87 -10.76 -1.75
CA ARG A 62 2.21 -11.36 -1.93
C ARG A 62 2.74 -11.98 -0.64
N LYS A 63 2.65 -11.25 0.48
CA LYS A 63 3.05 -11.77 1.80
C LYS A 63 2.25 -13.00 2.20
N ARG A 64 0.94 -13.03 1.92
CA ARG A 64 0.10 -14.20 2.18
C ARG A 64 0.60 -15.41 1.37
N ASN A 65 0.83 -15.23 0.08
CA ASN A 65 1.30 -16.31 -0.79
C ASN A 65 2.68 -16.84 -0.35
N GLU A 66 3.61 -15.95 -0.01
CA GLU A 66 4.92 -16.33 0.54
C GLU A 66 4.79 -17.15 1.83
N LEU A 67 3.90 -16.74 2.75
CA LEU A 67 3.60 -17.50 3.96
C LEU A 67 2.98 -18.87 3.65
N GLU A 68 2.07 -18.96 2.69
CA GLU A 68 1.49 -20.24 2.27
C GLU A 68 2.54 -21.20 1.71
N ASP A 69 3.46 -20.70 0.89
CA ASP A 69 4.57 -21.48 0.33
C ASP A 69 5.52 -21.98 1.42
N LEU A 70 5.83 -21.14 2.41
CA LEU A 70 6.64 -21.54 3.57
C LEU A 70 5.93 -22.55 4.47
N MET A 71 4.61 -22.44 4.64
CA MET A 71 3.83 -23.35 5.48
C MET A 71 3.51 -24.69 4.81
N LEU A 72 3.49 -24.76 3.47
CA LEU A 72 3.09 -25.95 2.73
C LEU A 72 3.92 -27.21 3.06
N PRO A 73 5.26 -27.15 3.15
CA PRO A 73 6.08 -28.29 3.57
C PRO A 73 5.74 -28.77 4.98
N ILE A 74 5.53 -27.85 5.92
CA ILE A 74 5.19 -28.16 7.32
C ILE A 74 3.84 -28.88 7.38
N ARG A 75 2.83 -28.39 6.66
CA ARG A 75 1.51 -29.05 6.57
C ARG A 75 1.62 -30.46 6.00
N LYS A 76 2.47 -30.67 4.98
CA LYS A 76 2.72 -32.00 4.41
C LYS A 76 3.38 -32.95 5.41
N GLN A 77 4.38 -32.47 6.16
CA GLN A 77 5.06 -33.25 7.20
C GLN A 77 4.10 -33.61 8.34
N TYR A 78 3.33 -32.63 8.83
CA TYR A 78 2.32 -32.85 9.86
C TYR A 78 1.25 -33.85 9.44
N GLY A 79 0.76 -33.75 8.19
CA GLY A 79 -0.18 -34.71 7.61
C GLY A 79 0.40 -36.12 7.49
N ALA A 80 1.69 -36.25 7.17
CA ALA A 80 2.37 -37.54 7.11
C ALA A 80 2.52 -38.18 8.51
N LEU A 81 2.89 -37.40 9.52
CA LEU A 81 3.02 -37.85 10.92
C LEU A 81 1.67 -38.28 11.48
N THR A 82 0.62 -37.50 11.22
CA THR A 82 -0.76 -37.81 11.62
C THR A 82 -1.23 -39.13 10.99
N LYS A 83 -0.99 -39.34 9.68
CA LYS A 83 -1.33 -40.61 8.99
C LYS A 83 -0.60 -41.81 9.58
N ARG A 84 0.65 -41.62 10.03
CA ARG A 84 1.46 -42.65 10.69
C ARG A 84 1.10 -42.86 12.16
N ARG A 85 0.16 -42.08 12.71
CA ARG A 85 -0.19 -42.04 14.14
C ARG A 85 1.01 -41.71 15.05
N ASP A 86 2.01 -41.03 14.51
CA ASP A 86 3.17 -40.57 15.26
C ASP A 86 2.84 -39.27 15.99
N ARG A 87 2.27 -39.42 17.18
CA ARG A 87 1.88 -38.29 18.04
C ARG A 87 3.08 -37.55 18.62
N ALA A 88 4.19 -38.25 18.87
CA ALA A 88 5.40 -37.64 19.41
C ALA A 88 6.09 -36.77 18.36
N GLY A 89 6.20 -37.26 17.12
CA GLY A 89 6.71 -36.48 15.99
C GLY A 89 5.81 -35.29 15.64
N ALA A 90 4.48 -35.44 15.72
CA ALA A 90 3.56 -34.34 15.51
C ALA A 90 3.69 -33.25 16.59
N ALA A 91 3.80 -33.61 17.87
CA ALA A 91 3.99 -32.67 18.97
C ALA A 91 5.34 -31.94 18.89
N ALA A 92 6.41 -32.64 18.54
CA ALA A 92 7.73 -32.02 18.35
C ALA A 92 7.75 -31.05 17.16
N LEU A 93 7.00 -31.34 16.09
CA LEU A 93 6.85 -30.43 14.95
C LEU A 93 6.05 -29.18 15.33
N GLU A 94 5.01 -29.31 16.16
CA GLU A 94 4.24 -28.17 16.67
C GLU A 94 5.11 -27.27 17.58
N GLU A 95 5.94 -27.86 18.44
CA GLU A 95 6.84 -27.12 19.33
C GLU A 95 7.97 -26.39 18.58
N ALA A 96 8.42 -26.93 17.44
CA ALA A 96 9.45 -26.30 16.60
C ALA A 96 8.93 -25.16 15.71
N VAL A 97 7.61 -25.01 15.58
CA VAL A 97 6.96 -23.95 14.78
C VAL A 97 6.45 -22.79 15.67
N LEU A 98 6.34 -23.01 16.98
CA LEU A 98 6.06 -21.98 18.00
C LEU A 98 7.32 -21.18 18.36
#